data_AF-A0A3M3ZAM9-F1
#
_entry.id   AF-A0A3M3ZAM9-F1
#
_cell.length_a   1.000
_cell.length_b   1.000
_cell.length_c   1.000
_cell.angle_alpha   90.00
_cell.angle_beta   90.00
_cell.angle_gamma   90.00
#
_symmetry.space_group_name_H-M   'P 1'
#
loop_
_entity.id
_entity.type
_entity.pdbx_description
1 polymer ?
#
loop_
_entity_poly.entity_id
_entity_poly.type
_entity_poly.pdbx_seq_one_letter_code
_entity_poly.pdbx_strand_id
1 'polypeptide(L)'
;FALMIGLVDASDGQVMWLTVPAFTLGMAVSEWEAIRVYMEEGPDALPKSMMGDTPEQGTVEFFHMCRRDYLLDHGYLRYFFGFLLIQFCSGWTLPCHIATWVERLPKTAFPKSVQNWSKPLPRDQWQSPSAELIAQSEEVRKSFSKGVSLFDYFRLRKLHEGNLHD
;
A
#
# COMPACT_ATOMS: atom_id res chain seq x y z
N PHE A 1 -4.63 -12.83 -4.92
CA PHE A 1 -3.15 -12.78 -5.00
C PHE A 1 -2.63 -12.43 -3.62
N ALA A 2 -1.33 -12.56 -3.36
CA ALA A 2 -0.76 -12.10 -2.11
C ALA A 2 0.71 -11.78 -2.32
N LEU A 3 1.21 -10.75 -1.64
CA LEU A 3 2.63 -10.52 -1.47
C LEU A 3 3.07 -11.33 -0.25
N MET A 4 3.99 -12.28 -0.46
CA MET A 4 4.54 -13.12 0.58
C MET A 4 5.97 -12.69 0.88
N ILE A 5 6.23 -12.27 2.12
CA ILE A 5 7.56 -11.86 2.57
C ILE A 5 8.06 -12.92 3.53
N GLY A 6 9.12 -13.63 3.12
CA GLY A 6 9.78 -14.64 3.93
C GLY A 6 10.84 -13.99 4.83
N LEU A 7 10.80 -14.32 6.11
CA LEU A 7 11.77 -13.91 7.12
C LEU A 7 12.44 -15.18 7.65
N VAL A 8 13.76 -15.27 7.53
CA VAL A 8 14.52 -16.39 8.10
C VAL A 8 14.99 -16.00 9.48
N ASP A 9 14.62 -16.76 10.50
CA ASP A 9 15.16 -16.59 11.83
C ASP A 9 16.63 -17.03 11.84
N ALA A 10 17.51 -16.12 12.26
CA ALA A 10 18.95 -16.37 12.32
C ALA A 10 19.34 -17.38 13.40
N SER A 11 18.49 -17.62 14.40
CA SER A 11 18.76 -18.54 15.51
C SER A 11 18.42 -20.00 15.20
N ASP A 12 17.23 -20.22 14.63
CA ASP A 12 16.68 -21.57 14.44
C ASP A 12 16.57 -21.98 12.96
N GLY A 13 16.87 -21.06 12.02
CA GLY A 13 16.71 -21.29 10.58
C GLY A 13 15.26 -21.43 10.11
N GLN A 14 14.29 -21.19 11.01
CA GLN A 14 12.87 -21.27 10.67
C GLN A 14 12.46 -20.11 9.75
N VAL A 15 11.67 -20.43 8.74
CA VAL A 15 11.13 -19.43 7.80
C VAL A 15 9.73 -19.04 8.24
N MET A 16 9.56 -17.78 8.62
CA MET A 16 8.27 -17.17 8.85
C MET A 16 7.79 -16.46 7.59
N TRP A 17 6.49 -16.58 7.30
CA TRP A 17 5.88 -15.93 6.14
C TRP A 17 4.91 -14.85 6.61
N LEU A 18 5.13 -13.61 6.16
CA LEU A 18 4.15 -12.55 6.22
C LEU A 18 3.38 -12.53 4.90
N THR A 19 2.07 -12.73 4.96
CA THR A 19 1.20 -12.74 3.78
C THR A 19 0.35 -11.48 3.78
N VAL A 20 0.61 -10.57 2.84
CA VAL A 20 -0.21 -9.37 2.61
C VAL A 20 -1.25 -9.72 1.53
N PRO A 21 -2.55 -9.74 1.85
CA PRO A 21 -3.58 -10.13 0.90
C PRO A 21 -3.78 -9.03 -0.15
N ALA A 22 -3.78 -9.42 -1.44
CA ALA A 22 -4.00 -8.51 -2.55
C ALA A 22 -5.09 -9.04 -3.50
N PHE A 23 -6.06 -8.19 -3.86
CA PHE A 23 -7.14 -8.54 -4.78
C PHE A 23 -6.66 -8.87 -6.20
N THR A 24 -5.58 -8.22 -6.69
CA THR A 24 -5.01 -8.49 -8.03
C THR A 24 -3.49 -8.62 -7.99
N LEU A 25 -2.91 -9.22 -9.05
CA LEU A 25 -1.46 -9.28 -9.22
C LEU A 25 -0.84 -7.88 -9.29
N GLY A 26 -1.50 -6.96 -10.01
CA GLY A 26 -1.05 -5.58 -10.13
C GLY A 26 -0.94 -4.89 -8.78
N MET A 27 -1.87 -5.15 -7.85
CA MET A 27 -1.78 -4.60 -6.50
C MET A 27 -0.63 -5.22 -5.69
N ALA A 28 -0.47 -6.55 -5.73
CA ALA A 28 0.65 -7.22 -5.04
C ALA A 28 2.00 -6.71 -5.53
N VAL A 29 2.14 -6.48 -6.84
CA VAL A 29 3.33 -5.89 -7.45
C VAL A 29 3.49 -4.42 -7.06
N SER A 30 2.40 -3.64 -7.00
CA SER A 30 2.47 -2.25 -6.54
C SER A 30 2.88 -2.12 -5.07
N GLU A 31 2.43 -3.03 -4.20
CA GLU A 31 2.84 -3.09 -2.80
C GLU A 31 4.34 -3.38 -2.68
N TRP A 32 4.83 -4.35 -3.47
CA TRP A 32 6.26 -4.65 -3.55
C TRP A 32 7.07 -3.44 -4.05
N GLU A 33 6.63 -2.82 -5.13
CA GLU A 33 7.29 -1.65 -5.71
C GLU A 33 7.32 -0.47 -4.74
N ALA A 34 6.26 -0.26 -3.95
CA ALA A 34 6.25 0.75 -2.90
C ALA A 34 7.31 0.46 -1.82
N ILE A 35 7.43 -0.79 -1.36
CA ILE A 35 8.47 -1.18 -0.39
C ILE A 35 9.86 -0.93 -0.98
N ARG A 36 10.11 -1.35 -2.23
CA ARG A 36 11.39 -1.15 -2.91
C ARG A 36 11.75 0.33 -3.03
N VAL A 37 10.81 1.16 -3.50
CA VAL A 37 11.03 2.62 -3.63
C VAL A 37 11.30 3.26 -2.27
N TYR A 38 10.56 2.87 -1.23
CA TYR A 38 10.82 3.35 0.12
C TYR A 38 12.23 3.01 0.61
N MET A 39 12.71 1.79 0.32
CA MET A 39 14.05 1.36 0.72
C MET A 39 15.17 2.01 -0.09
N GLU A 40 14.96 2.26 -1.38
CA GLU A 40 15.98 2.80 -2.28
C GLU A 40 16.06 4.33 -2.27
N GLU A 41 14.90 4.99 -2.30
CA GLU A 41 14.77 6.44 -2.52
C GLU A 41 14.23 7.17 -1.27
N GLY A 42 13.72 6.42 -0.28
CA GLY A 42 13.20 6.97 0.97
C GLY A 42 11.69 7.28 0.95
N PRO A 43 11.15 7.80 2.07
CA PRO A 43 9.72 8.08 2.21
C PRO A 43 9.18 9.13 1.23
N ASP A 44 10.00 10.10 0.84
CA ASP A 44 9.58 11.20 -0.03
C ASP A 44 9.33 10.76 -1.49
N ALA A 45 9.89 9.60 -1.88
CA ALA A 45 9.74 9.03 -3.22
C ALA A 45 8.46 8.20 -3.39
N LEU A 46 7.77 7.87 -2.28
CA LEU A 46 6.51 7.16 -2.36
C LEU A 46 5.45 8.00 -3.06
N PRO A 47 4.66 7.42 -3.98
CA PRO A 47 3.54 8.12 -4.58
C PRO A 47 2.59 8.57 -3.47
N LYS A 48 2.20 9.85 -3.49
CA LYS A 48 1.16 10.38 -2.62
C LYS A 48 -0.13 9.60 -2.88
N SER A 49 -0.95 9.46 -1.83
CA SER A 49 -2.22 8.73 -1.89
C SER A 49 -2.98 9.06 -3.18
N MET A 50 -3.25 8.04 -3.99
CA MET A 50 -3.99 8.19 -5.25
C MET A 50 -5.43 8.65 -5.03
N MET A 51 -5.95 8.57 -3.80
CA MET A 51 -7.30 9.03 -3.45
C MET A 51 -7.42 10.56 -3.46
N GLY A 52 -6.30 11.31 -3.59
CA GLY A 52 -6.32 12.77 -3.66
C GLY A 52 -7.04 13.39 -2.46
N ASP A 53 -7.83 14.43 -2.71
CA ASP A 53 -8.69 15.08 -1.69
C ASP A 53 -10.01 14.33 -1.45
N THR A 54 -10.19 13.13 -2.03
CA THR A 54 -11.41 12.35 -1.81
C THR A 54 -11.40 11.88 -0.36
N PRO A 55 -12.45 12.21 0.42
CA PRO A 55 -12.43 11.89 1.83
C PRO A 55 -12.34 10.38 2.03
N GLU A 56 -11.40 9.95 2.87
CA GLU A 56 -11.15 8.53 3.11
C GLU A 56 -12.35 7.86 3.78
N GLN A 57 -12.64 6.61 3.39
CA GLN A 57 -13.76 5.86 3.95
C GLN A 57 -13.58 5.69 5.47
N GLY A 58 -14.61 6.06 6.24
CA GLY A 58 -14.57 6.03 7.71
C GLY A 58 -14.31 7.38 8.36
N THR A 59 -13.94 8.41 7.58
CA THR A 59 -13.83 9.80 8.07
C THR A 59 -15.20 10.48 8.18
N VAL A 60 -15.26 11.54 8.99
CA VAL A 60 -16.44 12.41 9.09
C VAL A 60 -16.72 13.15 7.78
N GLU A 61 -15.67 13.50 7.04
CA GLU A 61 -15.78 14.14 5.73
C GLU A 61 -16.46 13.23 4.71
N PHE A 62 -16.10 11.94 4.70
CA PHE A 62 -16.74 10.94 3.84
C PHE A 62 -18.21 10.75 4.23
N PHE A 63 -18.53 10.74 5.52
CA PHE A 63 -19.92 10.69 5.99
C PHE A 63 -20.75 11.88 5.47
N HIS A 64 -20.20 13.10 5.55
CA HIS A 64 -20.88 14.29 5.04
C HIS A 64 -21.05 14.29 3.53
N MET A 65 -20.05 13.80 2.80
CA MET A 65 -20.16 13.58 1.36
C MET A 65 -21.31 12.61 1.05
N CYS A 66 -21.34 11.43 1.66
CA CYS A 66 -22.42 10.45 1.45
C CYS A 66 -23.81 11.01 1.80
N ARG A 67 -23.92 11.79 2.89
CA ARG A 67 -25.17 12.45 3.26
C ARG A 67 -25.65 13.41 2.18
N ARG A 68 -24.74 14.22 1.63
CA ARG A 68 -25.05 15.19 0.58
C ARG A 68 -25.51 14.47 -0.69
N ASP A 69 -24.77 13.44 -1.11
CA ASP A 69 -25.08 12.71 -2.32
C ASP A 69 -26.42 11.96 -2.18
N TYR A 70 -26.67 11.33 -1.02
CA TYR A 70 -27.96 10.69 -0.75
C TYR A 70 -29.14 11.66 -0.80
N LEU A 71 -28.96 12.90 -0.31
CA LEU A 71 -29.98 13.94 -0.36
C LEU A 71 -30.26 14.44 -1.79
N LEU A 72 -29.24 14.48 -2.65
CA LEU A 72 -29.39 14.86 -4.06
C LEU A 72 -30.10 13.76 -4.86
N ASP A 73 -29.81 12.49 -4.55
CA ASP A 73 -30.33 11.35 -5.30
C ASP A 73 -31.74 10.91 -4.85
N HIS A 74 -32.19 11.30 -3.65
CA HIS A 74 -33.43 10.80 -3.07
C HIS A 74 -34.37 11.89 -2.58
N GLY A 75 -35.68 11.68 -2.75
CA GLY A 75 -36.72 12.55 -2.20
C GLY A 75 -36.77 12.55 -0.67
N TYR A 76 -37.39 13.60 -0.11
CA TYR A 76 -37.44 13.87 1.34
C TYR A 76 -37.89 12.68 2.22
N LEU A 77 -38.92 11.94 1.82
CA LEU A 77 -39.39 10.77 2.57
C LEU A 77 -38.33 9.68 2.64
N ARG A 78 -37.65 9.40 1.53
CA ARG A 78 -36.60 8.39 1.46
C ARG A 78 -35.35 8.83 2.22
N TYR A 79 -35.02 10.11 2.18
CA TYR A 79 -33.95 10.68 3.02
C TYR A 79 -34.26 10.54 4.52
N PHE A 80 -35.50 10.85 4.94
CA PHE A 80 -35.88 10.76 6.34
C PHE A 80 -35.85 9.31 6.86
N PHE A 81 -36.56 8.39 6.19
CA PHE A 81 -36.65 7.00 6.65
C PHE A 81 -35.40 6.17 6.32
N GLY A 82 -34.72 6.46 5.21
CA GLY A 82 -33.60 5.67 4.69
C GLY A 82 -32.22 6.18 5.08
N PHE A 83 -32.08 7.45 5.44
CA PHE A 83 -30.80 8.00 5.90
C PHE A 83 -30.90 8.46 7.35
N LEU A 84 -31.78 9.42 7.68
CA LEU A 84 -31.80 10.03 9.03
C LEU A 84 -32.08 9.03 10.14
N LEU A 85 -33.12 8.20 10.02
CA LEU A 85 -33.47 7.22 11.06
C LEU A 85 -32.36 6.18 11.27
N ILE A 86 -31.81 5.63 10.18
CA ILE A 86 -30.74 4.64 10.24
C ILE A 86 -29.49 5.26 10.87
N GLN A 87 -29.10 6.45 10.44
CA GLN A 87 -27.91 7.12 10.96
C GLN A 87 -28.09 7.59 12.41
N PHE A 88 -29.30 7.95 12.82
CA PHE A 88 -29.56 8.24 14.22
C PHE A 88 -29.36 6.99 15.10
N CYS A 89 -29.90 5.85 14.69
CA CYS A 89 -29.74 4.58 15.40
C CYS A 89 -28.29 4.05 15.40
N SER A 90 -27.49 4.37 14.37
CA SER A 90 -26.07 3.96 14.27
C SER A 90 -25.10 4.88 15.01
N GLY A 91 -25.57 5.97 15.63
CA GLY A 91 -24.71 6.93 16.34
C GLY A 91 -24.12 8.02 15.44
N TRP A 92 -24.66 8.24 14.25
CA TRP A 92 -24.30 9.35 13.35
C TRP A 92 -22.80 9.39 13.03
N THR A 93 -22.10 10.47 13.38
CA THR A 93 -20.65 10.62 13.20
C THR A 93 -19.83 10.11 14.38
N LEU A 94 -20.47 9.64 15.47
CA LEU A 94 -19.77 9.12 16.64
C LEU A 94 -18.86 7.93 16.30
N PRO A 95 -19.28 6.93 15.49
CA PRO A 95 -18.39 5.84 15.10
C PRO A 95 -17.11 6.32 14.41
N CYS A 96 -17.18 7.34 13.55
CA CYS A 96 -16.01 7.94 12.90
C CYS A 96 -15.06 8.55 13.93
N HIS A 97 -15.57 9.33 14.88
CA HIS A 97 -14.75 9.91 15.94
C HIS A 97 -14.13 8.85 16.87
N ILE A 98 -14.86 7.78 17.16
CA ILE A 98 -14.36 6.66 17.95
C ILE A 98 -13.23 5.95 17.19
N ALA A 99 -13.40 5.70 15.89
CA ALA A 99 -12.34 5.10 15.06
C ALA A 99 -11.07 5.96 15.07
N THR A 100 -11.20 7.27 14.82
CA THR A 100 -10.06 8.20 14.89
C THR A 100 -9.43 8.26 16.28
N TRP A 101 -10.23 8.16 17.34
CA TRP A 101 -9.72 8.09 18.71
C TRP A 101 -8.95 6.80 18.97
N VAL A 102 -9.49 5.66 18.56
CA VAL A 102 -8.84 4.33 18.67
C VAL A 102 -7.53 4.30 17.90
N GLU A 103 -7.46 4.89 16.72
CA GLU A 103 -6.22 4.99 15.93
C GLU A 103 -5.13 5.81 16.63
N ARG A 104 -5.53 6.83 17.41
CA ARG A 104 -4.64 7.68 18.20
C ARG A 104 -4.23 7.07 19.53
N LEU A 105 -4.91 6.01 19.99
CA LEU A 105 -4.49 5.31 21.20
C LEU A 105 -3.05 4.82 21.01
N PRO A 106 -2.21 4.91 22.06
CA PRO A 106 -0.85 4.41 21.98
C PRO A 106 -0.91 2.91 21.71
N LYS A 107 -0.64 2.53 20.46
CA LYS A 107 -0.43 1.14 20.09
C LYS A 107 0.72 0.64 20.97
N THR A 108 0.53 -0.50 21.63
CA THR A 108 1.55 -1.11 22.49
C THR A 108 2.87 -1.07 21.75
N ALA A 109 3.85 -0.35 22.31
CA ALA A 109 5.15 -0.21 21.66
C ALA A 109 5.71 -1.61 21.40
N PHE A 110 6.35 -1.79 20.25
CA PHE A 110 6.97 -3.07 19.92
C PHE A 110 7.91 -3.52 21.05
N PRO A 111 8.07 -4.83 21.30
CA PRO A 111 9.03 -5.33 22.28
C PRO A 111 10.42 -4.70 22.09
N LYS A 112 11.15 -4.46 23.19
CA LYS A 112 12.48 -3.80 23.12
C LYS A 112 13.46 -4.51 22.18
N SER A 113 13.34 -5.84 22.05
CA SER A 113 14.12 -6.63 21.08
C SER A 113 13.87 -6.18 19.64
N VAL A 114 12.60 -6.04 19.25
CA VAL A 114 12.20 -5.55 17.93
C VAL A 114 12.67 -4.13 17.74
N GLN A 115 12.45 -3.23 18.70
CA GLN A 115 12.91 -1.82 18.57
C GLN A 115 14.42 -1.71 18.39
N ASN A 116 15.21 -2.54 19.08
CA ASN A 116 16.66 -2.56 18.93
C ASN A 116 17.10 -3.10 17.56
N TRP A 117 16.44 -4.15 17.06
CA TRP A 117 16.67 -4.68 15.70
C TRP A 117 16.23 -3.70 14.62
N SER A 118 15.19 -2.92 14.85
CA SER A 118 14.68 -1.91 13.91
C SER A 118 15.54 -0.63 13.84
N LYS A 119 16.60 -0.50 14.65
CA LYS A 119 17.52 0.64 14.53
C LYS A 119 18.24 0.57 13.17
N PRO A 120 18.46 1.72 12.51
CA PRO A 120 19.16 1.74 11.23
C PRO A 120 20.55 1.12 11.39
N LEU A 121 20.93 0.29 10.44
CA LEU A 121 22.27 -0.28 10.40
C LEU A 121 23.31 0.86 10.27
N PRO A 122 24.50 0.72 10.87
CA PRO A 122 25.60 1.64 10.61
C PRO A 122 25.87 1.76 9.11
N ARG A 123 26.20 2.96 8.62
CA ARG A 123 26.43 3.22 7.18
C ARG A 123 27.50 2.31 6.59
N ASP A 124 28.48 1.92 7.38
CA ASP A 124 29.57 1.02 6.96
C ASP A 124 29.07 -0.40 6.62
N GLN A 125 27.89 -0.80 7.12
CA GLN A 125 27.25 -2.09 6.84
C GLN A 125 26.23 -2.01 5.69
N TRP A 126 26.02 -0.83 5.10
CA TRP A 126 25.09 -0.69 3.99
C TRP A 126 25.72 -1.31 2.75
N GLN A 127 25.02 -2.27 2.16
CA GLN A 127 25.42 -2.77 0.85
C GLN A 127 24.97 -1.80 -0.22
N SER A 128 25.94 -1.32 -1.02
CA SER A 128 25.64 -0.60 -2.24
C SER A 128 24.99 -1.54 -3.26
N PRO A 129 24.00 -1.07 -4.04
CA PRO A 129 23.42 -1.87 -5.11
C PRO A 129 24.51 -2.31 -6.09
N SER A 130 24.40 -3.55 -6.59
CA SER A 130 25.36 -4.08 -7.55
C SER A 130 25.30 -3.32 -8.88
N ALA A 131 26.42 -3.26 -9.60
CA ALA A 131 26.47 -2.59 -10.90
C ALA A 131 25.47 -3.20 -11.91
N GLU A 132 25.24 -4.52 -11.84
CA GLU A 132 24.25 -5.21 -12.65
C GLU A 132 22.82 -4.73 -12.34
N LEU A 133 22.48 -4.61 -11.06
CA LEU A 133 21.15 -4.14 -10.64
C LEU A 133 20.88 -2.71 -11.09
N ILE A 134 21.90 -1.84 -11.01
CA ILE A 134 21.81 -0.46 -11.49
C ILE A 134 21.52 -0.45 -13.00
N ALA A 135 22.29 -1.23 -13.78
CA ALA A 135 22.10 -1.31 -15.23
C ALA A 135 20.71 -1.83 -15.63
N GLN A 136 20.22 -2.88 -14.96
CA GLN A 136 18.87 -3.41 -15.19
C GLN A 136 17.78 -2.38 -14.84
N SER A 137 17.95 -1.68 -13.71
CA SER A 137 17.01 -0.64 -13.28
C SER A 137 16.93 0.51 -14.28
N GLU A 138 18.06 0.94 -14.84
CA GLU A 138 18.09 1.96 -15.90
C GLU A 138 17.38 1.50 -17.18
N GLU A 139 17.54 0.24 -17.58
CA GLU A 139 16.89 -0.32 -18.76
C GLU A 139 15.35 -0.35 -18.61
N VAL A 140 14.88 -0.79 -17.45
CA VAL A 140 13.46 -0.81 -17.10
C VAL A 140 12.90 0.61 -17.10
N ARG A 141 13.57 1.57 -16.44
CA ARG A 141 13.18 2.99 -16.41
C ARG A 141 13.12 3.61 -17.82
N LYS A 142 14.06 3.27 -18.72
CA LYS A 142 14.05 3.70 -20.14
C LYS A 142 12.87 3.11 -20.93
N SER A 143 12.34 1.97 -20.51
CA SER A 143 11.17 1.36 -21.13
C SER A 143 9.88 2.01 -20.65
N PHE A 144 9.83 2.40 -19.36
CA PHE A 144 8.70 3.13 -18.79
C PHE A 144 8.55 4.53 -19.34
N SER A 145 9.66 5.24 -19.62
CA SER A 145 9.59 6.54 -20.28
C SER A 145 8.99 6.50 -21.69
N LYS A 146 8.92 5.30 -22.29
CA LYS A 146 8.25 5.04 -23.59
C LYS A 146 6.79 4.59 -23.44
N GLY A 147 6.25 4.57 -22.22
CA GLY A 147 4.87 4.17 -21.94
C GLY A 147 4.64 2.65 -21.89
N VAL A 148 5.70 1.83 -21.86
CA VAL A 148 5.59 0.38 -21.74
C VAL A 148 5.32 0.02 -20.28
N SER A 149 4.35 -0.87 -20.01
CA SER A 149 4.07 -1.35 -18.65
C SER A 149 5.15 -2.32 -18.17
N LEU A 150 5.35 -2.43 -16.85
CA LEU A 150 6.27 -3.41 -16.22
C LEU A 150 6.00 -4.85 -16.72
N PHE A 151 4.74 -5.25 -16.80
CA PHE A 151 4.35 -6.58 -17.23
C PHE A 151 4.63 -6.81 -18.72
N ASP A 152 4.41 -5.79 -19.56
CA ASP A 152 4.69 -5.89 -20.99
C ASP A 152 6.20 -5.92 -21.25
N TYR A 153 7.00 -5.14 -20.51
CA TYR A 153 8.46 -5.17 -20.61
C TYR A 153 9.00 -6.59 -20.36
N PHE A 154 8.62 -7.24 -19.26
CA PHE A 154 9.10 -8.60 -18.97
C PHE A 154 8.54 -9.64 -19.92
N ARG A 155 7.31 -9.47 -20.42
CA ARG A 155 6.75 -10.35 -21.45
C ARG A 155 7.56 -10.27 -22.75
N LEU A 156 7.87 -9.05 -23.20
CA LEU A 156 8.67 -8.81 -24.41
C LEU A 156 10.11 -9.32 -24.25
N ARG A 157 10.74 -9.10 -23.09
CA ARG A 157 12.09 -9.58 -22.80
C ARG A 157 12.16 -11.10 -22.85
N LYS A 158 11.20 -11.80 -22.25
CA LYS A 158 11.12 -13.27 -22.28
C LYS A 158 10.92 -13.81 -23.71
N LEU A 159 10.13 -13.12 -24.53
CA LEU A 159 9.96 -13.48 -25.95
C LEU A 159 11.26 -13.27 -26.76
N HIS A 160 12.00 -12.20 -26.47
CA HIS A 160 13.28 -11.92 -27.12
C HIS A 160 14.37 -12.94 -26.73
N GLU A 161 14.46 -13.28 -25.44
CA GLU A 161 15.37 -14.32 -24.93
C GLU A 161 15.01 -15.70 -25.50
N GLY A 162 13.72 -16.03 -25.61
CA GLY A 162 13.26 -17.28 -26.22
C GLY A 162 13.63 -17.41 -27.71
N ASN A 163 13.54 -16.32 -28.47
CA ASN A 163 13.91 -16.29 -29.89
C ASN A 163 15.43 -16.27 -30.15
N LEU A 164 16.26 -16.02 -29.13
CA LEU A 164 17.73 -16.07 -29.24
C LEU A 164 18.29 -17.49 -29.00
N HIS A 165 17.48 -18.39 -28.46
CA HIS A 165 17.85 -19.75 -28.10
C HIS A 165 17.27 -20.83 -29.03
N ASP A 166 16.58 -20.41 -30.10
CA ASP A 166 16.13 -21.22 -31.26
C ASP A 166 16.97 -20.87 -32.50
#